data_AF-A0AAV3T158-F1
#
_entry.id   AF-A0AAV3T158-F1
#
_cell.length_a   1.000
_cell.length_b   1.000
_cell.length_c   1.000
_cell.angle_alpha   90.00
_cell.angle_beta   90.00
_cell.angle_gamma   90.00
#
_symmetry.space_group_name_H-M   'P 1'
#
loop_
_entity.id
_entity.type
_entity.pdbx_description
1 polymer ?
#
loop_
_entity_poly.entity_id
_entity_poly.type
_entity_poly.pdbx_seq_one_letter_code
_entity_poly.pdbx_strand_id
1 'polypeptide(L)'
;MDAKRAFVWAGKYFALTSLFAVVGFALIAVGGYYGLQEGFAAYESTESYTSSLAAGAPGFVVALVGLVVYRLGKAWAFFKTLTAATEEEVGETFDTEHVKSDIVAVLDDRLSDMQHDLQSVNRELRDLKTEDDEF
;
A
#
# COMPACT_ATOMS: atom_id res chain seq x y z
N MET A 1 -0.74 14.88 2.35
CA MET A 1 -1.37 13.57 2.61
C MET A 1 -2.61 13.77 3.47
N ASP A 2 -3.76 13.29 2.99
CA ASP A 2 -5.03 13.43 3.68
C ASP A 2 -5.12 12.41 4.83
N ALA A 3 -5.07 12.90 6.08
CA ALA A 3 -4.93 12.07 7.28
C ALA A 3 -6.07 11.05 7.46
N LYS A 4 -7.27 11.39 6.96
CA LYS A 4 -8.42 10.46 6.95
C LYS A 4 -8.18 9.26 6.04
N ARG A 5 -7.54 9.46 4.90
CA ARG A 5 -7.27 8.41 3.90
C ARG A 5 -6.19 7.45 4.40
N ALA A 6 -5.15 7.99 5.02
CA ALA A 6 -4.12 7.19 5.71
C ALA A 6 -4.72 6.32 6.84
N PHE A 7 -5.69 6.84 7.59
CA PHE A 7 -6.34 6.11 8.68
C PHE A 7 -7.20 4.94 8.17
N VAL A 8 -7.89 5.09 7.02
CA VAL A 8 -8.68 4.00 6.41
C VAL A 8 -7.79 2.84 5.97
N TRP A 9 -6.66 3.13 5.34
CA TRP A 9 -5.70 2.10 4.91
C TRP A 9 -5.00 1.42 6.09
N ALA A 10 -4.63 2.19 7.11
CA ALA A 10 -4.11 1.64 8.36
C ALA A 10 -5.14 0.74 9.07
N GLY A 11 -6.41 1.15 9.07
CA GLY A 11 -7.51 0.35 9.61
C GLY A 11 -7.74 -0.96 8.87
N LYS A 12 -7.71 -0.93 7.52
CA LYS A 12 -7.79 -2.15 6.69
C LYS A 12 -6.63 -3.10 6.95
N TYR A 13 -5.41 -2.58 7.05
CA TYR A 13 -4.23 -3.37 7.43
C TYR A 13 -4.40 -3.98 8.82
N PHE A 14 -4.80 -3.18 9.82
CA PHE A 14 -4.99 -3.67 11.18
C PHE A 14 -6.05 -4.75 11.27
N ALA A 15 -7.18 -4.61 10.57
CA ALA A 15 -8.26 -5.60 10.54
C ALA A 15 -7.85 -6.92 9.88
N LEU A 16 -7.11 -6.87 8.77
CA LEU A 16 -6.57 -8.08 8.14
C LEU A 16 -5.54 -8.76 9.03
N THR A 17 -4.66 -7.97 9.65
CA THR A 17 -3.61 -8.49 10.52
C THR A 17 -4.20 -9.11 11.79
N SER A 18 -5.26 -8.52 12.36
CA SER A 18 -5.94 -9.06 13.53
C SER A 18 -6.67 -10.36 13.21
N LEU A 19 -7.27 -10.49 12.02
CA LEU A 19 -7.90 -11.75 11.59
C LEU A 19 -6.88 -12.89 11.49
N PHE A 20 -5.73 -12.65 10.85
CA PHE A 20 -4.65 -13.64 10.80
C PHE A 20 -4.03 -13.91 12.17
N ALA A 21 -3.98 -12.92 13.06
CA ALA A 21 -3.55 -13.10 14.44
C ALA A 21 -4.50 -14.05 15.19
N VAL A 22 -5.82 -13.83 15.09
CA VAL A 22 -6.83 -14.68 15.74
C VAL A 22 -6.74 -16.12 15.21
N VAL A 23 -6.65 -16.31 13.90
CA VAL A 23 -6.55 -17.64 13.30
C VAL A 23 -5.25 -18.34 13.70
N GLY A 24 -4.12 -17.63 13.65
CA GLY A 24 -2.82 -18.18 14.06
C GLY A 24 -2.77 -18.56 15.54
N PHE A 25 -3.29 -17.69 16.42
CA PHE A 25 -3.38 -18.00 17.86
C PHE A 25 -4.33 -19.14 18.15
N ALA A 26 -5.46 -19.24 17.43
CA ALA A 26 -6.38 -20.37 17.58
C ALA A 26 -5.70 -21.69 17.23
N LEU A 27 -4.95 -21.74 16.13
CA LEU A 27 -4.18 -22.94 15.74
C LEU A 27 -3.08 -23.28 16.73
N ILE A 28 -2.36 -22.28 17.27
CA ILE A 28 -1.36 -22.48 18.33
C ILE A 28 -2.00 -23.03 19.60
N ALA A 29 -3.14 -22.48 20.02
CA ALA A 29 -3.85 -22.91 21.21
C ALA A 29 -4.36 -24.36 21.08
N VAL A 30 -4.95 -24.70 19.93
CA VAL A 30 -5.41 -26.06 19.64
C VAL A 30 -4.24 -27.04 19.57
N GLY A 31 -3.19 -26.72 18.81
CA GLY A 31 -2.01 -27.57 18.68
C GLY A 31 -1.27 -27.77 20.01
N GLY A 32 -1.12 -26.71 20.80
CA GLY A 32 -0.54 -26.78 22.14
C GLY A 32 -1.38 -27.60 23.11
N TYR A 33 -2.71 -27.46 23.09
CA TYR A 33 -3.61 -28.24 23.95
C TYR A 33 -3.51 -29.74 23.64
N TYR A 34 -3.63 -30.12 22.37
CA TYR A 34 -3.51 -31.53 21.95
C TYR A 34 -2.12 -32.10 22.21
N GLY A 35 -1.06 -31.36 21.89
CA GLY A 35 0.32 -31.82 22.09
C GLY A 35 0.69 -31.99 23.56
N LEU A 36 0.21 -31.10 24.44
CA LEU A 36 0.41 -31.24 25.88
C LEU A 36 -0.41 -32.40 26.44
N GLN A 37 -1.67 -32.56 26.03
CA GLN A 37 -2.51 -33.65 26.51
C GLN A 37 -1.93 -35.04 26.17
N GLU A 38 -1.52 -35.25 24.91
CA GLU A 38 -0.92 -36.52 24.47
C GLU A 38 0.46 -36.74 25.11
N GLY A 39 1.25 -35.68 25.25
CA GLY A 39 2.54 -35.74 25.93
C GLY A 39 2.42 -36.11 27.41
N PHE A 40 1.46 -35.54 28.13
CA PHE A 40 1.21 -35.87 29.53
C PHE A 40 0.72 -37.30 29.71
N ALA A 41 -0.22 -37.75 28.87
CA ALA A 41 -0.71 -39.13 28.91
C ALA A 41 0.42 -40.16 28.67
N ALA A 42 1.32 -39.88 27.71
CA ALA A 42 2.47 -40.74 27.42
C ALA A 42 3.55 -40.70 28.50
N TYR A 43 3.68 -39.58 29.22
CA TYR A 43 4.56 -39.49 30.39
C TYR A 43 4.03 -40.34 31.54
N GLU A 44 2.73 -40.25 31.83
CA GLU A 44 2.08 -41.00 32.91
C GLU A 44 2.13 -42.52 32.66
N SER A 45 2.09 -42.96 31.40
CA SER A 45 2.17 -44.38 31.05
C SER A 45 3.58 -44.97 31.05
N THR A 46 4.62 -44.15 30.83
CA THR A 46 5.97 -44.64 30.48
C THR A 46 7.07 -44.10 31.39
N GLU A 47 6.77 -43.09 32.22
CA GLU A 47 7.73 -42.30 33.03
C GLU A 47 8.95 -41.80 32.23
N SER A 48 8.79 -41.67 30.90
CA SER A 48 9.86 -41.38 29.96
C SER A 48 9.60 -40.06 29.26
N TYR A 49 10.51 -39.10 29.44
CA TYR A 49 10.46 -37.79 28.79
C TYR A 49 10.56 -37.88 27.28
N THR A 50 11.34 -38.84 26.75
CA THR A 50 11.50 -39.04 25.30
C THR A 50 10.21 -39.53 24.65
N SER A 51 9.47 -40.43 25.31
CA SER A 51 8.19 -40.96 24.81
C SER A 51 7.08 -39.90 24.88
N SER A 52 7.08 -39.09 25.94
CA SER A 52 6.18 -37.93 26.09
C SER A 52 6.37 -36.89 24.98
N LEU A 53 7.63 -36.56 24.66
CA LEU A 53 7.96 -35.61 23.58
C LEU A 53 7.55 -36.12 22.21
N ALA A 54 7.74 -37.42 21.94
CA ALA A 54 7.35 -38.03 20.67
C ALA A 54 5.82 -38.04 20.49
N ALA A 55 5.07 -38.30 21.57
CA ALA A 55 3.61 -38.28 21.56
C ALA A 55 3.04 -36.87 21.38
N GLY A 56 3.62 -35.86 22.01
CA GLY A 56 3.17 -34.47 21.86
C GLY A 56 3.62 -33.75 20.59
N ALA A 57 4.65 -34.28 19.90
CA ALA A 57 5.22 -33.72 18.68
C ALA A 57 4.19 -33.31 17.60
N PRO A 58 3.20 -34.14 17.23
CA PRO A 58 2.19 -33.74 16.24
C PRO A 58 1.41 -32.48 16.63
N GLY A 59 1.06 -32.30 17.92
CA GLY A 59 0.40 -31.09 18.39
C GLY A 59 1.29 -29.84 18.27
N PHE A 60 2.59 -29.98 18.58
CA PHE A 60 3.56 -28.90 18.37
C PHE A 60 3.78 -28.56 16.89
N VAL A 61 3.68 -29.53 15.98
CA VAL A 61 3.69 -29.28 14.54
C VAL A 61 2.50 -28.44 14.13
N VAL A 62 1.29 -28.73 14.62
CA VAL A 62 0.10 -27.92 14.35
C VAL A 62 0.26 -26.49 14.88
N ALA A 63 0.85 -26.34 16.07
CA ALA A 63 1.14 -25.02 16.62
C ALA A 63 2.17 -24.25 15.76
N LEU A 64 3.20 -24.93 15.25
CA LEU A 64 4.16 -24.34 14.31
C LEU A 64 3.50 -23.90 12.99
N VAL A 65 2.58 -24.71 12.46
CA VAL A 65 1.79 -24.33 11.28
C VAL A 65 0.96 -23.07 11.56
N GLY A 66 0.34 -22.96 12.74
CA GLY A 66 -0.35 -21.75 13.19
C GLY A 66 0.56 -20.51 13.20
N LEU A 67 1.80 -20.66 13.67
CA LEU A 67 2.80 -19.59 13.66
C LEU A 67 3.18 -19.16 12.23
N VAL A 68 3.37 -20.13 11.33
CA VAL A 68 3.69 -19.87 9.92
C VAL A 68 2.54 -19.16 9.22
N VAL A 69 1.29 -19.60 9.44
CA VAL A 69 0.08 -18.95 8.91
C VAL A 69 -0.02 -17.50 9.41
N TYR A 70 0.26 -17.26 10.69
CA TYR A 70 0.29 -15.90 11.22
C TYR A 70 1.37 -15.02 10.57
N ARG A 71 2.60 -15.53 10.47
CA ARG A 71 3.73 -14.79 9.88
C ARG A 71 3.50 -14.48 8.40
N LEU A 72 3.05 -15.45 7.61
CA LEU A 72 2.75 -15.28 6.19
C LEU A 72 1.52 -14.39 5.99
N GLY A 73 0.48 -14.55 6.80
CA GLY A 73 -0.72 -13.70 6.76
C GLY A 73 -0.39 -12.24 7.04
N LYS A 74 0.47 -11.96 8.02
CA LYS A 74 0.96 -10.60 8.30
C LYS A 74 1.77 -10.01 7.13
N ALA A 75 2.69 -10.79 6.55
CA ALA A 75 3.50 -10.35 5.41
C ALA A 75 2.63 -10.07 4.17
N TRP A 76 1.65 -10.93 3.91
CA TRP A 76 0.71 -10.76 2.79
C TRP A 76 -0.22 -9.56 3.01
N ALA A 77 -0.73 -9.37 4.22
CA ALA A 77 -1.54 -8.20 4.57
C ALA A 77 -0.75 -6.92 4.33
N PHE A 78 0.52 -6.88 4.74
CA PHE A 78 1.42 -5.74 4.54
C PHE A 78 1.67 -5.45 3.07
N PHE A 79 2.00 -6.49 2.29
CA PHE A 79 2.21 -6.37 0.85
C PHE A 79 0.96 -5.82 0.15
N LYS A 80 -0.21 -6.43 0.41
CA LYS A 80 -1.46 -6.02 -0.23
C LYS A 80 -1.87 -4.59 0.11
N THR A 81 -1.70 -4.16 1.36
CA THR A 81 -2.09 -2.82 1.78
C THR A 81 -1.11 -1.75 1.31
N LEU A 82 0.19 -2.06 1.25
CA LEU A 82 1.17 -1.12 0.71
C LEU A 82 1.02 -0.98 -0.80
N THR A 83 0.97 -2.08 -1.54
CA THR A 83 0.84 -2.03 -3.00
C THR A 83 -0.42 -1.29 -3.41
N ALA A 84 -1.55 -1.55 -2.75
CA ALA A 84 -2.80 -0.87 -3.08
C ALA A 84 -2.79 0.63 -2.71
N ALA A 85 -2.13 1.01 -1.61
CA ALA A 85 -1.96 2.42 -1.25
C ALA A 85 -1.05 3.16 -2.25
N THR A 86 0.03 2.51 -2.69
CA THR A 86 0.94 3.08 -3.70
C THR A 86 0.28 3.17 -5.07
N GLU A 87 -0.53 2.18 -5.46
CA GLU A 87 -1.27 2.19 -6.73
C GLU A 87 -2.29 3.34 -6.78
N GLU A 88 -2.99 3.59 -5.67
CA GLU A 88 -3.94 4.71 -5.56
C GLU A 88 -3.24 6.08 -5.60
N GLU A 89 -2.08 6.22 -4.97
CA GLU A 89 -1.27 7.47 -5.01
C GLU A 89 -0.64 7.74 -6.38
N VAL A 90 -0.19 6.68 -7.07
CA VAL A 90 0.32 6.75 -8.45
C VAL A 90 -0.81 7.08 -9.43
N GLY A 91 -1.99 6.48 -9.26
CA GLY A 91 -3.16 6.78 -10.09
C GLY A 91 -3.61 8.24 -10.00
N GLU A 92 -3.55 8.85 -8.80
CA GLU A 92 -3.89 10.26 -8.57
C GLU A 92 -2.83 11.22 -9.14
N THR A 93 -1.55 10.84 -9.08
CA THR A 93 -0.44 11.67 -9.58
C THR A 93 -0.31 11.61 -11.11
N PHE A 94 -0.68 10.48 -11.73
CA PHE A 94 -0.67 10.29 -13.19
C PHE A 94 -2.07 10.41 -13.81
N ASP A 95 -3.00 11.09 -13.15
CA ASP A 95 -4.29 11.37 -13.73
C ASP A 95 -4.09 12.19 -15.01
N THR A 96 -4.40 11.57 -16.14
CA THR A 96 -4.19 12.12 -17.48
C THR A 96 -5.02 13.39 -17.66
N GLU A 97 -6.07 13.57 -16.85
CA GLU A 97 -6.93 14.74 -16.85
C GLU A 97 -6.25 15.98 -16.24
N HIS A 98 -5.47 15.81 -15.15
CA HIS A 98 -4.72 16.91 -14.51
C HIS A 98 -3.53 17.37 -15.37
N VAL A 99 -2.78 16.42 -15.92
CA VAL A 99 -1.66 16.73 -16.84
C VAL A 99 -2.18 17.42 -18.10
N LYS A 100 -3.35 17.02 -18.60
CA LYS A 100 -3.96 17.67 -19.76
C LYS A 100 -4.44 19.09 -19.42
N SER A 101 -5.00 19.34 -18.23
CA SER A 101 -5.37 20.71 -17.85
C SER A 101 -4.16 21.61 -17.68
N ASP A 102 -3.08 21.12 -17.06
CA ASP A 102 -1.84 21.88 -16.89
C ASP A 102 -1.19 22.21 -18.23
N ILE A 103 -1.14 21.24 -19.16
CA ILE A 103 -0.62 21.47 -20.50
C ILE A 103 -1.47 22.48 -21.27
N VAL A 104 -2.81 22.37 -21.21
CA VAL A 104 -3.73 23.30 -21.87
C VAL A 104 -3.61 24.70 -21.28
N ALA A 105 -3.50 24.83 -19.96
CA ALA A 105 -3.30 26.12 -19.29
C ALA A 105 -1.98 26.79 -19.71
N VAL A 106 -0.88 26.02 -19.74
CA VAL A 106 0.42 26.55 -20.21
C VAL A 106 0.40 26.90 -21.70
N LEU A 107 -0.36 26.17 -22.52
CA LEU A 107 -0.54 26.50 -23.95
C LEU A 107 -1.35 27.77 -24.14
N ASP A 108 -2.38 27.99 -23.34
CA ASP A 108 -3.23 29.17 -23.39
C ASP A 108 -2.46 30.43 -22.96
N ASP A 109 -1.70 30.36 -21.86
CA ASP A 109 -0.81 31.45 -21.43
C ASP A 109 0.21 31.81 -22.53
N ARG A 110 0.85 30.82 -23.16
CA ARG A 110 1.80 31.07 -24.26
C ARG A 110 1.14 31.62 -25.52
N LEU A 111 -0.09 31.21 -25.82
CA LEU A 111 -0.86 31.76 -26.95
C LEU A 111 -1.26 33.22 -26.69
N SER A 112 -1.65 33.54 -25.46
CA SER A 112 -1.95 34.90 -25.03
C SER A 112 -0.72 35.81 -25.13
N ASP A 113 0.44 35.34 -24.67
CA ASP A 113 1.70 36.09 -24.76
C ASP A 113 2.11 36.34 -26.23
N MET A 114 2.01 35.33 -27.11
CA MET A 114 2.29 35.51 -28.54
C MET A 114 1.34 36.51 -29.22
N GLN A 115 0.06 36.54 -28.81
CA GLN A 115 -0.88 37.53 -29.33
C GLN A 115 -0.49 38.95 -28.91
N HIS A 116 -0.01 39.12 -27.67
CA HIS A 116 0.48 40.41 -27.19
C HIS A 116 1.72 40.87 -27.94
N ASP A 117 2.68 39.98 -28.18
CA ASP A 117 3.89 40.29 -28.93
C ASP A 117 3.59 40.65 -30.39
N LEU A 118 2.69 39.93 -31.06
CA LEU A 118 2.29 40.26 -32.44
C LEU A 118 1.57 41.62 -32.53
N GLN A 119 0.77 41.98 -31.53
CA GLN A 119 0.13 43.31 -31.48
C GLN A 119 1.15 44.43 -31.23
N SER A 120 2.14 44.19 -30.37
CA SER A 120 3.26 45.10 -30.12
C SER A 120 4.07 45.34 -31.40
N VAL A 121 4.49 44.27 -32.08
CA VAL A 121 5.28 44.35 -33.32
C VAL A 121 4.47 45.01 -34.45
N ASN A 122 3.18 44.70 -34.58
CA ASN A 122 2.33 45.36 -35.58
C ASN A 122 2.22 46.87 -35.33
N ARG A 123 2.13 47.28 -34.05
CA ARG A 123 2.08 48.70 -33.67
C ARG A 123 3.40 49.40 -33.95
N GLU A 124 4.52 48.78 -33.62
CA GLU A 124 5.86 49.31 -33.90
C GLU A 124 6.16 49.40 -35.40
N LEU A 125 5.78 48.40 -36.20
CA LEU A 125 5.87 48.46 -37.66
C LEU A 125 5.00 49.57 -38.27
N ARG A 126 3.84 49.86 -37.67
CA ARG A 126 2.98 50.96 -38.13
C ARG A 126 3.55 52.32 -37.78
N ASP A 127 4.11 52.46 -36.59
CA ASP A 127 4.77 53.70 -36.16
C ASP A 127 6.01 53.97 -37.02
N LEU A 128 6.84 52.95 -37.28
CA LEU A 128 7.99 53.04 -38.22
C LEU A 128 7.58 53.44 -39.64
N LYS A 129 6.48 52.87 -40.17
CA LYS A 129 5.96 53.26 -41.49
C LYS A 129 5.48 54.71 -41.53
N THR A 130 4.92 55.20 -40.43
CA THR A 130 4.41 56.57 -40.35
C THR A 130 5.56 57.57 -40.26
N GLU A 131 6.66 57.22 -39.58
CA GLU A 131 7.91 58.00 -39.59
C GLU A 131 8.59 58.02 -40.97
N ASP A 132 8.61 56.89 -41.70
CA ASP A 132 9.18 56.81 -43.06
C ASP A 132 8.38 57.62 -44.10
N ASP A 133 7.05 57.77 -43.92
CA ASP A 133 6.19 58.58 -44.80
C ASP A 133 6.27 60.10 -44.49
N GLU A 134 6.93 60.52 -43.40
CA GLU A 134 7.08 61.92 -42.97
C GLU A 134 8.40 62.60 -43.43
N PHE A 135 9.24 61.90 -44.21
CA PHE A 135 10.46 62.42 -44.86
C PHE A 135 10.33 62.54 -46.38
#